data_AF-A0A8T5M4V2-F1
#
_entry.id   AF-A0A8T5M4V2-F1
#
_cell.length_a   1.000
_cell.length_b   1.000
_cell.length_c   1.000
_cell.angle_alpha   90.00
_cell.angle_beta   90.00
_cell.angle_gamma   90.00
#
_symmetry.space_group_name_H-M   'P 1'
#
loop_
_entity.id
_entity.type
_entity.pdbx_description
1 polymer ?
#
loop_
_entity_poly.entity_id
_entity_poly.type
_entity_poly.pdbx_seq_one_letter_code
_entity_poly.pdbx_strand_id
1 'polypeptide(L)'
;MEILPSQEEVEKQFLFTLRHAYSVEYFLHLFDAGHDDPQRPHDLVGEGNRLSLPVLLGLSFQHRDEEGLKERYIKPAVNLHREFQFHHQMWNPPHPDASDDSMKVGAIDTVCSLREDRAYQGGVHTFQQIYDKVTQTDHLRNHPRKVEWVIWSLMKIYSAYAPDFKMIDLDYIPNFHLSTEIHKNIVKRVEETKSALREKGYRF
;
A
#
# COMPACT_ATOMS: atom_id res chain seq x y z
N MET A 1 24.66 18.35 0.12
CA MET A 1 24.87 16.94 0.49
C MET A 1 23.51 16.26 0.46
N GLU A 2 23.39 15.13 -0.23
CA GLU A 2 22.16 14.33 -0.21
C GLU A 2 22.19 13.49 1.05
N ILE A 3 21.18 13.64 1.91
CA ILE A 3 21.03 12.80 3.10
C ILE A 3 20.33 11.50 2.69
N LEU A 4 20.73 10.39 3.29
CA LEU A 4 20.12 9.08 3.09
C LEU A 4 19.32 8.70 4.35
N PRO A 5 18.24 7.90 4.20
CA PRO A 5 17.60 7.28 5.35
C PRO A 5 18.56 6.30 6.03
N SER A 6 18.38 6.07 7.32
CA SER A 6 19.14 5.09 8.08
C SER A 6 18.74 3.66 7.70
N GLN A 7 19.57 2.68 8.07
CA GLN A 7 19.23 1.26 7.90
C GLN A 7 17.86 0.92 8.51
N GLU A 8 17.62 1.37 9.75
CA GLU A 8 16.38 1.12 10.48
C GLU A 8 15.16 1.76 9.79
N GLU A 9 15.31 2.98 9.28
CA GLU A 9 14.23 3.67 8.56
C GLU A 9 13.83 2.92 7.29
N VAL A 10 14.82 2.40 6.54
CA VAL A 10 14.57 1.61 5.33
C VAL A 10 13.96 0.25 5.66
N GLU A 11 14.50 -0.49 6.64
CA GLU A 11 13.95 -1.78 7.08
C GLU A 11 12.49 -1.65 7.52
N LYS A 12 12.22 -0.65 8.37
CA LYS A 12 10.89 -0.35 8.86
C LYS A 12 9.95 -0.07 7.69
N GLN A 13 10.35 0.81 6.77
CA GLN A 13 9.52 1.14 5.61
C GLN A 13 9.29 -0.06 4.68
N PHE A 14 10.31 -0.88 4.48
CA PHE A 14 10.22 -2.08 3.65
C PHE A 14 9.19 -3.05 4.24
N LEU A 15 9.27 -3.33 5.55
CA LEU A 15 8.29 -4.17 6.25
C LEU A 15 6.87 -3.59 6.19
N PHE A 16 6.69 -2.27 6.36
CA PHE A 16 5.39 -1.63 6.20
C PHE A 16 4.81 -1.85 4.81
N THR A 17 5.60 -1.64 3.76
CA THR A 17 5.18 -1.87 2.37
C THR A 17 4.78 -3.33 2.15
N LEU A 18 5.56 -4.29 2.63
CA LEU A 18 5.25 -5.71 2.44
C LEU A 18 3.98 -6.14 3.16
N ARG A 19 3.81 -5.73 4.42
CA ARG A 19 2.62 -6.06 5.21
C ARG A 19 1.36 -5.50 4.57
N HIS A 20 1.44 -4.28 4.07
CA HIS A 20 0.34 -3.65 3.35
C HIS A 20 0.01 -4.38 2.05
N ALA A 21 1.01 -4.62 1.20
CA ALA A 21 0.83 -5.35 -0.06
C ALA A 21 0.21 -6.73 0.17
N TYR A 22 0.67 -7.47 1.18
CA TYR A 22 0.07 -8.75 1.57
C TYR A 22 -1.37 -8.63 2.04
N SER A 23 -1.67 -7.64 2.88
CA SER A 23 -3.03 -7.41 3.37
C SER A 23 -3.98 -7.15 2.20
N VAL A 24 -3.59 -6.28 1.27
CA VAL A 24 -4.40 -5.96 0.08
C VAL A 24 -4.56 -7.19 -0.81
N GLU A 25 -3.47 -7.88 -1.16
CA GLU A 25 -3.52 -9.07 -2.02
C GLU A 25 -4.36 -10.20 -1.41
N TYR A 26 -4.29 -10.41 -0.10
CA TYR A 26 -5.10 -11.41 0.60
C TYR A 26 -6.59 -11.11 0.43
N PHE A 27 -7.00 -9.86 0.63
CA PHE A 27 -8.41 -9.49 0.48
C PHE A 27 -8.88 -9.41 -0.97
N LEU A 28 -8.01 -9.00 -1.90
CA LEU A 28 -8.30 -9.08 -3.34
C LEU A 28 -8.56 -10.54 -3.76
N HIS A 29 -7.73 -11.47 -3.30
CA HIS A 29 -7.93 -12.89 -3.56
C HIS A 29 -9.21 -13.43 -2.89
N LEU A 30 -9.43 -13.11 -1.61
CA LEU A 30 -10.58 -13.61 -0.84
C LEU A 30 -11.93 -13.12 -1.40
N PHE A 31 -11.97 -11.92 -1.97
CA PHE A 31 -13.20 -11.31 -2.47
C PHE A 31 -13.38 -11.38 -3.99
N ASP A 32 -12.49 -12.09 -4.68
CA ASP A 32 -12.50 -12.21 -6.15
C ASP A 32 -12.53 -10.82 -6.81
N ALA A 33 -11.50 -10.02 -6.52
CA ALA A 33 -11.34 -8.65 -7.00
C ALA A 33 -9.92 -8.38 -7.51
N GLY A 34 -9.77 -7.35 -8.33
CA GLY A 34 -8.49 -6.93 -8.91
C GLY A 34 -8.01 -7.85 -10.02
N HIS A 35 -8.93 -8.40 -10.81
CA HIS A 35 -8.64 -9.14 -12.04
C HIS A 35 -8.15 -8.22 -13.15
N ASP A 36 -8.65 -6.97 -13.17
CA ASP A 36 -8.31 -5.97 -14.16
C ASP A 36 -7.02 -5.20 -13.82
N ASP A 37 -6.45 -5.39 -12.62
CA ASP A 37 -5.23 -4.69 -12.19
C ASP A 37 -3.98 -5.33 -12.81
N PRO A 38 -3.29 -4.65 -13.75
CA PRO A 38 -2.10 -5.19 -14.40
C PRO A 38 -0.84 -5.11 -13.53
N GLN A 39 -0.91 -4.46 -12.36
CA GLN A 39 0.23 -4.18 -11.48
C GLN A 39 0.18 -4.99 -10.19
N ARG A 40 -0.15 -6.28 -10.30
CA ARG A 40 -0.12 -7.23 -9.18
C ARG A 40 1.22 -7.96 -9.10
N PRO A 41 1.77 -8.24 -7.89
CA PRO A 41 1.20 -7.93 -6.57
C PRO A 41 1.11 -6.43 -6.26
N HIS A 42 0.02 -6.03 -5.62
CA HIS A 42 -0.32 -4.66 -5.25
C HIS A 42 0.88 -3.93 -4.63
N ASP A 43 1.13 -2.70 -5.07
CA ASP A 43 2.23 -1.84 -4.65
C ASP A 43 3.66 -2.34 -4.94
N LEU A 44 3.85 -3.54 -5.52
CA LEU A 44 5.19 -4.14 -5.71
C LEU A 44 5.65 -4.21 -7.17
N VAL A 45 4.73 -3.96 -8.12
CA VAL A 45 4.95 -4.09 -9.57
C VAL A 45 4.57 -2.80 -10.30
N GLY A 46 5.19 -2.58 -11.47
CA GLY A 46 4.97 -1.39 -12.28
C GLY A 46 5.86 -0.22 -11.88
N GLU A 47 5.78 0.87 -12.65
CA GLU A 47 6.47 2.12 -12.34
C GLU A 47 5.85 2.76 -11.10
N GLY A 48 6.67 3.42 -10.26
CA GLY A 48 6.19 4.00 -9.00
C GLY A 48 5.80 2.99 -7.92
N ASN A 49 6.11 1.69 -8.08
CA ASN A 49 5.89 0.71 -7.02
C ASN A 49 6.66 1.07 -5.74
N ARG A 50 6.13 0.70 -4.58
CA ARG A 50 6.64 1.13 -3.27
C ARG A 50 7.95 0.47 -2.85
N LEU A 51 8.41 -0.54 -3.61
CA LEU A 51 9.74 -1.14 -3.46
C LEU A 51 10.76 -0.64 -4.49
N SER A 52 10.37 0.25 -5.39
CA SER A 52 11.34 0.98 -6.20
C SER A 52 12.18 1.89 -5.32
N LEU A 53 13.48 1.99 -5.59
CA LEU A 53 14.40 2.76 -4.74
C LEU A 53 13.94 4.21 -4.50
N PRO A 54 13.47 4.99 -5.51
CA PRO A 54 13.04 6.37 -5.27
C PRO A 54 11.85 6.46 -4.30
N VAL A 55 10.88 5.54 -4.42
CA VAL A 55 9.71 5.53 -3.55
C VAL A 55 10.07 5.02 -2.16
N LEU A 56 10.76 3.88 -2.07
CA LEU A 56 11.12 3.26 -0.80
C LEU A 56 11.99 4.20 0.05
N LEU A 57 13.07 4.73 -0.51
CA LEU A 57 13.98 5.61 0.22
C LEU A 57 13.32 6.94 0.59
N GLY A 58 12.52 7.51 -0.31
CA GLY A 58 11.80 8.76 -0.03
C GLY A 58 10.75 8.61 1.07
N LEU A 59 10.01 7.49 1.08
CA LEU A 59 9.03 7.18 2.14
C LEU A 59 9.70 6.80 3.46
N SER A 60 10.92 6.29 3.46
CA SER A 60 11.64 5.90 4.69
C SER A 60 11.86 7.10 5.63
N PHE A 61 12.00 8.31 5.08
CA PHE A 61 12.12 9.54 5.88
C PHE A 61 10.87 9.88 6.71
N GLN A 62 9.72 9.23 6.51
CA GLN A 62 8.54 9.49 7.32
C GLN A 62 8.68 9.09 8.79
N HIS A 63 9.70 8.29 9.10
CA HIS A 63 10.02 7.86 10.46
C HIS A 63 10.96 8.84 11.19
N ARG A 64 11.42 9.89 10.52
CA ARG A 64 12.30 10.92 11.08
C ARG A 64 11.53 12.20 11.39
N ASP A 65 11.74 12.76 12.57
CA ASP A 65 11.20 14.05 12.98
C ASP A 65 12.19 15.17 12.64
N GLU A 66 12.26 15.53 11.36
CA GLU A 66 13.13 16.59 10.85
C GLU A 66 12.38 17.47 9.82
N GLU A 67 12.51 18.78 9.98
CA GLU A 67 11.83 19.77 9.15
C GLU A 67 12.31 19.71 7.68
N GLY A 68 11.39 19.90 6.73
CA GLY A 68 11.71 19.93 5.31
C GLY A 68 11.82 18.57 4.61
N LEU A 69 11.96 17.46 5.34
CA LEU A 69 11.99 16.12 4.74
C LEU A 69 10.71 15.78 3.97
N LYS A 70 9.57 16.24 4.50
CA LYS A 70 8.25 16.04 3.89
C LYS A 70 8.19 16.56 2.46
N GLU A 71 8.61 17.80 2.24
CA GLU A 71 8.57 18.43 0.91
C GLU A 71 9.67 17.89 0.00
N ARG A 72 10.85 17.59 0.56
CA ARG A 72 12.03 17.23 -0.22
C ARG A 72 12.07 15.77 -0.67
N TYR A 73 11.55 14.84 0.14
CA TYR A 73 11.69 13.40 -0.08
C TYR A 73 10.35 12.66 -0.08
N ILE A 74 9.51 12.89 0.94
CA ILE A 74 8.28 12.12 1.12
C ILE A 74 7.25 12.47 0.04
N LYS A 75 6.96 13.75 -0.18
CA LYS A 75 5.99 14.18 -1.20
C LYS A 75 6.37 13.74 -2.61
N PRO A 76 7.63 13.90 -3.09
CA PRO A 76 8.04 13.38 -4.38
C PRO A 76 7.83 11.86 -4.51
N ALA A 77 8.18 11.09 -3.48
CA ALA A 77 7.96 9.64 -3.46
C ALA A 77 6.47 9.27 -3.52
N VAL A 78 5.61 9.96 -2.75
CA VAL A 78 4.16 9.78 -2.78
C VAL A 78 3.58 10.15 -4.15
N ASN A 79 4.04 11.25 -4.76
CA ASN A 79 3.57 11.68 -6.07
C ASN A 79 3.95 10.68 -7.14
N LEU A 80 5.21 10.23 -7.16
CA LEU A 80 5.68 9.19 -8.08
C LEU A 80 4.85 7.91 -7.95
N HIS A 81 4.58 7.49 -6.72
CA HIS A 81 3.74 6.33 -6.46
C HIS A 81 2.31 6.51 -7.00
N ARG A 82 1.67 7.64 -6.71
CA ARG A 82 0.29 7.92 -7.14
C ARG A 82 0.14 8.15 -8.64
N GLU A 83 1.17 8.71 -9.27
CA GLU A 83 1.17 9.04 -10.69
C GLU A 83 1.21 7.80 -11.56
N PHE A 84 1.97 6.78 -11.16
CA PHE A 84 2.25 5.61 -12.01
C PHE A 84 1.54 4.32 -11.60
N GLN A 85 0.97 4.26 -10.40
CA GLN A 85 0.26 3.07 -9.96
C GLN A 85 -1.20 3.09 -10.40
N PHE A 86 -1.60 2.00 -11.04
CA PHE A 86 -2.88 1.79 -11.71
C PHE A 86 -4.07 2.07 -10.78
N HIS A 87 -4.08 1.47 -9.58
CA HIS A 87 -5.18 1.67 -8.63
C HIS A 87 -5.33 3.15 -8.22
N HIS A 88 -4.24 3.93 -8.12
CA HIS A 88 -4.33 5.38 -7.87
C HIS A 88 -4.88 6.14 -9.07
N GLN A 89 -4.49 5.76 -10.29
CA GLN A 89 -4.99 6.38 -11.52
C GLN A 89 -6.49 6.12 -11.73
N MET A 90 -6.96 4.91 -11.42
CA MET A 90 -8.37 4.54 -11.50
C MET A 90 -9.20 5.12 -10.34
N TRP A 91 -8.61 5.20 -9.14
CA TRP A 91 -9.32 5.61 -7.92
C TRP A 91 -9.36 7.11 -7.68
N ASN A 92 -8.36 7.91 -8.07
CA ASN A 92 -8.26 9.32 -7.65
C ASN A 92 -9.21 10.26 -8.41
N PRO A 93 -8.89 10.90 -9.54
CA PRO A 93 -9.91 11.55 -10.34
C PRO A 93 -10.88 10.49 -10.89
N PRO A 94 -12.15 10.80 -11.17
CA PRO A 94 -13.04 9.88 -11.87
C PRO A 94 -12.45 9.55 -13.23
N HIS A 95 -11.73 8.43 -13.32
CA HIS A 95 -11.22 7.96 -14.58
C HIS A 95 -12.41 7.41 -15.37
N PRO A 96 -12.68 7.90 -16.59
CA PRO A 96 -13.87 7.50 -17.35
C PRO A 96 -13.90 5.98 -17.63
N ASP A 97 -12.71 5.36 -17.69
CA ASP A 97 -12.55 3.93 -17.96
C ASP A 97 -12.36 3.08 -16.69
N ALA A 98 -12.56 3.62 -15.48
CA ALA A 98 -12.44 2.83 -14.26
C ALA A 98 -13.54 1.76 -14.20
N SER A 99 -13.15 0.49 -14.32
CA SER A 99 -14.07 -0.64 -14.14
C SER A 99 -14.49 -0.79 -12.67
N ASP A 100 -15.63 -1.44 -12.43
CA ASP A 100 -16.06 -1.75 -11.05
C ASP A 100 -15.01 -2.58 -10.30
N ASP A 101 -14.29 -3.45 -11.00
CA ASP A 101 -13.19 -4.23 -10.42
C ASP A 101 -12.00 -3.35 -10.01
N SER A 102 -11.59 -2.42 -10.87
CA SER A 102 -10.55 -1.42 -10.58
C SER A 102 -10.92 -0.55 -9.36
N MET A 103 -12.20 -0.18 -9.26
CA MET A 103 -12.69 0.59 -8.11
C MET A 103 -12.66 -0.22 -6.81
N LYS A 104 -12.99 -1.51 -6.85
CA LYS A 104 -12.84 -2.38 -5.67
C LYS A 104 -11.40 -2.45 -5.18
N VAL A 105 -10.41 -2.43 -6.09
CA VAL A 105 -8.99 -2.40 -5.69
C VAL A 105 -8.68 -1.18 -4.83
N GLY A 106 -9.02 0.03 -5.31
CA GLY A 106 -8.81 1.26 -4.54
C GLY A 106 -9.59 1.29 -3.22
N ALA A 107 -10.79 0.70 -3.19
CA ALA A 107 -11.57 0.58 -1.97
C ALA A 107 -10.95 -0.39 -0.94
N ILE A 108 -10.47 -1.55 -1.39
CA ILE A 108 -9.80 -2.54 -0.53
C ILE A 108 -8.48 -1.97 0.00
N ASP A 109 -7.66 -1.34 -0.84
CA ASP A 109 -6.45 -0.62 -0.43
C ASP A 109 -6.77 0.42 0.64
N THR A 110 -7.75 1.30 0.39
CA THR A 110 -8.16 2.35 1.33
C THR A 110 -8.51 1.78 2.71
N VAL A 111 -9.30 0.70 2.77
CA VAL A 111 -9.68 0.09 4.05
C VAL A 111 -8.49 -0.58 4.73
N CYS A 112 -7.62 -1.28 3.99
CA CYS A 112 -6.41 -1.88 4.55
C CYS A 112 -5.49 -0.80 5.15
N SER A 113 -5.25 0.27 4.39
CA SER A 113 -4.47 1.45 4.78
C SER A 113 -4.98 2.06 6.09
N LEU A 114 -6.30 2.24 6.25
CA LEU A 114 -6.89 2.81 7.47
C LEU A 114 -6.85 1.88 8.70
N ARG A 115 -6.74 0.55 8.49
CA ARG A 115 -6.60 -0.44 9.56
C ARG A 115 -5.16 -0.59 10.04
N GLU A 116 -4.20 -0.05 9.31
CA GLU A 116 -2.80 -0.08 9.69
C GLU A 116 -2.45 1.06 10.65
N ASP A 117 -1.46 0.83 11.50
CA ASP A 117 -0.95 1.85 12.41
C ASP A 117 -0.08 2.86 11.65
N ARG A 118 -0.74 3.78 10.95
CA ARG A 118 -0.10 4.84 10.17
C ARG A 118 -0.27 6.17 10.90
N ALA A 119 0.78 6.61 11.60
CA ALA A 119 0.74 7.83 12.43
C ALA A 119 0.24 9.06 11.67
N TYR A 120 0.68 9.25 10.42
CA TYR A 120 0.25 10.38 9.57
C TYR A 120 -1.24 10.35 9.18
N GLN A 121 -1.94 9.23 9.39
CA GLN A 121 -3.37 9.08 9.17
C GLN A 121 -4.19 9.11 10.46
N GLY A 122 -3.55 9.23 11.63
CA GLY A 122 -4.20 9.16 12.95
C GLY A 122 -4.13 7.78 13.62
N GLY A 123 -3.28 6.87 13.13
CA GLY A 123 -3.10 5.52 13.67
C GLY A 123 -4.15 4.52 13.16
N VAL A 124 -4.41 3.47 13.93
CA VAL A 124 -5.37 2.41 13.60
C VAL A 124 -6.81 2.91 13.77
N HIS A 125 -7.62 2.76 12.72
CA HIS A 125 -9.04 3.11 12.77
C HIS A 125 -9.91 1.88 13.06
N THR A 126 -10.93 2.08 13.89
CA THR A 126 -12.03 1.13 14.10
C THR A 126 -13.00 1.15 12.92
N PHE A 127 -13.86 0.12 12.85
CA PHE A 127 -14.92 0.06 11.85
C PHE A 127 -15.73 1.36 11.79
N GLN A 128 -16.20 1.83 12.94
CA GLN A 128 -17.03 3.04 13.03
C GLN A 128 -16.27 4.28 12.58
N GLN A 129 -15.00 4.43 12.96
CA GLN A 129 -14.17 5.55 12.54
C GLN A 129 -13.96 5.58 11.02
N ILE A 130 -13.76 4.42 10.38
CA ILE A 130 -13.65 4.35 8.91
C ILE A 130 -14.99 4.69 8.27
N TYR A 131 -16.08 4.10 8.75
CA TYR A 131 -17.43 4.35 8.24
C TYR A 131 -17.79 5.84 8.30
N ASP A 132 -17.58 6.49 9.45
CA ASP A 132 -17.84 7.90 9.66
C ASP A 132 -16.98 8.77 8.73
N LYS A 133 -15.68 8.47 8.64
CA LYS A 133 -14.76 9.20 7.76
C LYS A 133 -15.19 9.12 6.29
N VAL A 134 -15.65 7.97 5.82
CA VAL A 134 -16.05 7.78 4.42
C VAL A 134 -17.39 8.45 4.12
N THR A 135 -18.35 8.37 5.04
CA THR A 135 -19.71 8.90 4.84
C THR A 135 -19.82 10.41 5.07
N GLN A 136 -18.95 10.99 5.91
CA GLN A 136 -19.00 12.40 6.28
C GLN A 136 -18.04 13.28 5.48
N THR A 137 -17.15 12.69 4.68
CA THR A 137 -16.15 13.45 3.93
C THR A 137 -16.68 13.94 2.58
N ASP A 138 -16.78 15.27 2.43
CA ASP A 138 -17.40 15.93 1.28
C ASP A 138 -16.82 15.51 -0.08
N HIS A 139 -15.50 15.27 -0.18
CA HIS A 139 -14.89 14.85 -1.46
C HIS A 139 -15.28 13.43 -1.88
N LEU A 140 -15.64 12.54 -0.95
CA LEU A 140 -16.17 11.21 -1.26
C LEU A 140 -17.68 11.26 -1.52
N ARG A 141 -18.41 12.15 -0.84
CA ARG A 141 -19.85 12.36 -1.08
C ARG A 141 -20.16 12.79 -2.52
N ASN A 142 -19.25 13.53 -3.15
CA ASN A 142 -19.35 13.90 -4.56
C ASN A 142 -19.07 12.73 -5.53
N HIS A 143 -18.69 11.55 -5.02
CA HIS A 143 -18.45 10.31 -5.75
C HIS A 143 -19.18 9.13 -5.09
N PRO A 144 -20.53 9.06 -5.17
CA PRO A 144 -21.34 8.10 -4.42
C PRO A 144 -20.93 6.63 -4.65
N ARG A 145 -20.47 6.28 -5.85
CA ARG A 145 -19.93 4.94 -6.14
C ARG A 145 -18.66 4.59 -5.34
N LYS A 146 -17.78 5.55 -5.07
CA LYS A 146 -16.59 5.31 -4.23
C LYS A 146 -17.00 5.00 -2.79
N VAL A 147 -17.97 5.75 -2.26
CA VAL A 147 -18.52 5.52 -0.92
C VAL A 147 -19.11 4.11 -0.82
N GLU A 148 -19.90 3.70 -1.82
CA GLU A 148 -20.47 2.35 -1.89
C GLU A 148 -19.38 1.27 -1.85
N TRP A 149 -18.34 1.39 -2.68
CA TRP A 149 -17.25 0.40 -2.70
C TRP A 149 -16.43 0.38 -1.42
N VAL A 150 -16.13 1.53 -0.81
CA VAL A 150 -15.42 1.54 0.48
C VAL A 150 -16.27 0.91 1.58
N ILE A 151 -17.58 1.20 1.64
CA ILE A 151 -18.48 0.58 2.62
C ILE A 151 -18.56 -0.94 2.38
N TRP A 152 -18.69 -1.37 1.12
CA TRP A 152 -18.66 -2.79 0.76
C TRP A 152 -17.37 -3.48 1.23
N SER A 153 -16.20 -2.89 0.92
CA SER A 153 -14.90 -3.40 1.34
C SER A 153 -14.78 -3.44 2.86
N LEU A 154 -15.24 -2.39 3.55
CA LEU A 154 -15.22 -2.29 5.01
C LEU A 154 -16.01 -3.43 5.65
N MET A 155 -17.25 -3.66 5.21
CA MET A 155 -18.10 -4.73 5.72
C MET A 155 -17.48 -6.12 5.47
N LYS A 156 -16.96 -6.36 4.26
CA LYS A 156 -16.33 -7.63 3.89
C LYS A 156 -15.07 -7.91 4.71
N ILE A 157 -14.17 -6.93 4.82
CA ILE A 157 -12.89 -7.04 5.53
C ILE A 157 -13.10 -7.30 7.02
N TYR A 158 -14.02 -6.58 7.68
CA TYR A 158 -14.28 -6.79 9.12
C TYR A 158 -15.04 -8.08 9.42
N SER A 159 -15.74 -8.65 8.44
CA SER A 159 -16.40 -9.95 8.57
C SER A 159 -15.48 -11.13 8.26
N ALA A 160 -14.32 -10.88 7.65
CA ALA A 160 -13.37 -11.89 7.24
C ALA A 160 -12.31 -12.15 8.33
N TYR A 161 -11.84 -13.39 8.40
CA TYR A 161 -10.63 -13.70 9.15
C TYR A 161 -9.40 -13.18 8.38
N ALA A 162 -8.57 -12.39 9.07
CA ALA A 162 -7.30 -11.90 8.54
C ALA A 162 -6.14 -12.63 9.24
N PRO A 163 -5.15 -13.15 8.48
CA PRO A 163 -3.90 -13.63 9.05
C PRO A 163 -3.18 -12.53 9.83
N ASP A 164 -2.30 -12.92 10.75
CA ASP A 164 -1.41 -11.95 11.41
C ASP A 164 -0.25 -11.58 10.48
N PHE A 165 -0.46 -10.54 9.67
CA PHE A 165 0.57 -10.02 8.75
C PHE A 165 1.83 -9.51 9.48
N LYS A 166 1.80 -9.33 10.80
CA LYS A 166 3.00 -8.99 11.58
C LYS A 166 4.04 -10.11 11.58
N MET A 167 3.65 -11.34 11.26
CA MET A 167 4.56 -12.47 11.07
C MET A 167 5.48 -12.32 9.85
N ILE A 168 5.20 -11.37 8.94
CA ILE A 168 6.09 -11.07 7.83
C ILE A 168 7.35 -10.41 8.37
N ASP A 169 8.48 -11.02 8.02
CA ASP A 169 9.83 -10.53 8.21
C ASP A 169 10.56 -10.47 6.86
N LEU A 170 11.63 -9.68 6.75
CA LEU A 170 12.38 -9.58 5.50
C LEU A 170 13.11 -10.89 5.17
N ASP A 171 13.47 -11.70 6.16
CA ASP A 171 14.13 -12.99 5.97
C ASP A 171 13.15 -14.17 5.92
N TYR A 172 11.90 -13.93 6.33
CA TYR A 172 10.85 -14.93 6.28
C TYR A 172 9.50 -14.33 5.88
N ILE A 173 9.07 -14.67 4.66
CA ILE A 173 7.81 -14.22 4.09
C ILE A 173 6.89 -15.45 3.97
N PRO A 174 5.95 -15.67 4.91
CA PRO A 174 5.02 -16.80 4.82
C PRO A 174 4.02 -16.61 3.66
N ASN A 175 3.55 -17.71 3.08
CA ASN A 175 2.44 -17.68 2.12
C ASN A 175 1.10 -17.76 2.85
N PHE A 176 0.39 -16.64 2.96
CA PHE A 176 -0.95 -16.56 3.55
C PHE A 176 -2.06 -16.93 2.56
N HIS A 177 -1.99 -18.13 1.97
CA HIS A 177 -2.97 -18.63 1.01
C HIS A 177 -3.11 -17.80 -0.28
N LEU A 178 -2.08 -17.03 -0.64
CA LEU A 178 -2.01 -16.42 -1.96
C LEU A 178 -1.68 -17.49 -3.00
N SER A 179 -2.00 -17.21 -4.27
CA SER A 179 -1.57 -18.07 -5.36
C SER A 179 -0.04 -18.21 -5.35
N THR A 180 0.46 -19.37 -5.78
CA THR A 180 1.90 -19.63 -5.80
C THR A 180 2.65 -18.61 -6.65
N GLU A 181 2.04 -18.14 -7.74
CA GLU A 181 2.62 -17.13 -8.63
C GLU A 181 2.74 -15.76 -7.95
N ILE A 182 1.66 -15.27 -7.33
CA ILE A 182 1.66 -13.99 -6.60
C ILE A 182 2.70 -14.02 -5.48
N HIS A 183 2.71 -15.09 -4.67
CA HIS A 183 3.68 -15.24 -3.59
C HIS A 183 5.13 -15.25 -4.10
N LYS A 184 5.43 -16.01 -5.16
CA LYS A 184 6.75 -16.03 -5.80
C LYS A 184 7.15 -14.65 -6.32
N ASN A 185 6.22 -13.90 -6.90
CA ASN A 185 6.49 -12.55 -7.38
C ASN A 185 6.80 -11.59 -6.21
N ILE A 186 6.09 -11.69 -5.09
CA ILE A 186 6.41 -10.89 -3.89
C ILE A 186 7.83 -11.19 -3.41
N VAL A 187 8.18 -12.47 -3.22
CA VAL A 187 9.51 -12.89 -2.75
C VAL A 187 10.60 -12.42 -3.72
N LYS A 188 10.40 -12.56 -5.03
CA LYS A 188 11.33 -12.08 -6.05
C LYS A 188 11.55 -10.57 -5.95
N ARG A 189 10.48 -9.78 -5.82
CA ARG A 189 10.58 -8.31 -5.70
C ARG A 189 11.32 -7.91 -4.42
N VAL A 190 11.14 -8.64 -3.32
CA VAL A 190 11.90 -8.42 -2.09
C VAL A 190 13.39 -8.60 -2.31
N GLU A 191 13.80 -9.72 -2.91
CA GLU A 191 15.22 -10.02 -3.15
C GLU A 191 15.87 -9.04 -4.14
N GLU A 192 15.14 -8.62 -5.17
CA GLU A 192 15.59 -7.57 -6.10
C GLU A 192 15.83 -6.25 -5.38
N THR A 193 14.89 -5.83 -4.51
CA THR A 193 15.03 -4.59 -3.73
C THR A 193 16.13 -4.69 -2.69
N LYS A 194 16.29 -5.82 -1.98
CA LYS A 194 17.44 -6.06 -1.08
C LYS A 194 18.77 -5.91 -1.82
N SER A 195 18.88 -6.53 -3.00
CA SER A 195 20.09 -6.43 -3.83
C SER A 195 20.39 -4.98 -4.22
N ALA A 196 19.39 -4.24 -4.69
CA ALA A 196 19.54 -2.83 -5.04
C ALA A 196 19.90 -1.93 -3.83
N LEU A 197 19.41 -2.26 -2.63
CA LEU A 197 19.77 -1.56 -1.40
C LEU A 197 21.21 -1.87 -0.96
N ARG A 198 21.71 -3.09 -1.13
CA ARG A 198 23.12 -3.44 -0.88
C ARG A 198 24.06 -2.61 -1.75
N GLU A 199 23.71 -2.37 -3.02
CA GLU A 199 24.47 -1.49 -3.92
C GLU A 199 24.50 -0.02 -3.45
N LYS A 200 23.52 0.39 -2.64
CA LYS A 200 23.47 1.71 -1.98
C LYS A 200 24.16 1.74 -0.61
N GLY A 201 24.74 0.62 -0.16
CA GLY A 201 25.48 0.50 1.10
C GLY A 201 24.64 0.07 2.31
N TYR A 202 23.38 -0.30 2.13
CA TYR A 202 22.56 -0.89 3.19
C TYR A 202 22.91 -2.36 3.43
N ARG A 203 22.58 -2.88 4.62
CA ARG A 203 22.86 -4.25 5.07
C ARG A 203 21.57 -5.06 5.06
N PHE A 204 21.38 -5.89 4.04
CA PHE A 204 20.26 -6.83 3.88
C PHE A 204 20.80 -8.18 3.44
#